data_AF-A0A7R9MI56-F1
#
_entry.id   AF-A0A7R9MI56-F1
#
_cell.length_a   1.000
_cell.length_b   1.000
_cell.length_c   1.000
_cell.angle_alpha   90.00
_cell.angle_beta   90.00
_cell.angle_gamma   90.00
#
_symmetry.space_group_name_H-M   'P 1'
#
loop_
_entity.id
_entity.type
_entity.pdbx_description
1 polymer ?
#
loop_
_entity_poly.entity_id
_entity_poly.type
_entity_poly.pdbx_seq_one_letter_code
_entity_poly.pdbx_strand_id
1 'polypeptide(L)'
;MLSKMAFQAHPHDTNATDDHKCVLLGNAFNELRHRDTDEAMDGMDSADNHSSHSWRMKDRMKTVSVALVLCLNVGVDPPDIIKPNPCSVLQSWVDPFSLAPQKALEAIGANLLKQYERWQPRARYKQSLDPTVEDVKKLCTSLRRNAKDERVLFHYNGHGVPKPTVNGEIWVFNRSYTQYIPLSVYDLQQWMGWPSIYVLECSNAGTIVDSFIQFAIQHEKEYEMNINTNTSTSGSPFHHQMTPNYKNCILLAACAKNELLPMHPDLPADLFTSCLTTPIKISLRWFIKQSAGKLVPAVNLELLDKIPGQLTDRRTMLGELNWIFTAITDTIAWNTLPRDLFQRLFRQDLLVASLFRNFLLAERIMRTYDCSPISYPALPPAYHHPMWNAWDLAVDLCLAQLHPIINENAQYKHSQFFSEQLTAFEVWLQLGARPDRHPEQLPIVLQVLLSQVHRSRALDLLGRFLDLGPWAVHLALSVGIFPYVLKLLQSSARELRPLLVFIWAKVLAVDQVRSTIY
;
A
#
# COMPACT_ATOMS: atom_id res chain seq x y z
N MET A 1 15.79 52.16 63.73
CA MET A 1 16.46 51.78 64.99
C MET A 1 17.90 51.43 64.65
N LEU A 2 18.81 52.11 65.33
CA LEU A 2 20.27 51.97 65.24
C LEU A 2 20.74 50.54 65.53
N SER A 3 21.84 50.11 64.90
CA SER A 3 23.12 49.91 65.61
C SER A 3 24.17 49.11 64.80
N LYS A 4 25.31 49.79 64.54
CA LYS A 4 26.73 49.35 64.59
C LYS A 4 27.24 48.34 63.55
N MET A 5 28.17 48.74 62.66
CA MET A 5 29.66 48.84 62.83
C MET A 5 30.29 47.44 62.98
N ALA A 6 31.38 47.06 62.33
CA ALA A 6 32.31 47.62 61.34
C ALA A 6 33.24 46.46 60.95
N PHE A 7 33.89 46.47 59.77
CA PHE A 7 35.33 46.19 59.66
C PHE A 7 35.88 46.68 58.32
N GLN A 8 37.12 47.18 58.39
CA GLN A 8 37.80 48.09 57.47
C GLN A 8 38.43 47.43 56.22
N ALA A 9 38.43 48.24 55.15
CA ALA A 9 39.39 48.46 54.06
C ALA A 9 40.66 47.57 53.82
N HIS A 10 40.75 47.15 52.53
CA HIS A 10 41.89 47.18 51.57
C HIS A 10 43.18 46.35 51.80
N PRO A 11 44.03 46.10 50.77
CA PRO A 11 43.89 46.18 49.30
C PRO A 11 44.38 44.90 48.54
N HIS A 12 44.35 44.97 47.21
CA HIS A 12 44.98 44.05 46.25
C HIS A 12 46.31 43.44 46.69
N ASP A 13 46.48 42.13 46.47
CA ASP A 13 47.69 41.62 45.81
C ASP A 13 47.46 40.25 45.13
N THR A 14 47.72 40.26 43.82
CA THR A 14 48.24 39.19 42.95
C THR A 14 47.94 37.73 43.31
N ASN A 15 47.17 37.05 42.46
CA ASN A 15 47.50 35.70 41.95
C ASN A 15 46.55 35.30 40.81
N ALA A 16 46.84 35.81 39.60
CA ALA A 16 46.30 35.28 38.35
C ALA A 16 47.02 33.97 37.99
N THR A 17 46.83 32.90 38.78
CA THR A 17 47.41 31.56 38.48
C THR A 17 46.55 30.37 38.96
N ASP A 18 45.28 30.53 39.36
CA ASP A 18 44.49 29.39 39.88
C ASP A 18 43.30 28.92 39.01
N ASP A 19 42.96 29.60 37.90
CA ASP A 19 41.82 29.21 37.06
C ASP A 19 42.05 27.90 36.26
N HIS A 20 43.29 27.40 36.18
CA HIS A 20 43.58 26.12 35.52
C HIS A 20 43.48 24.89 36.43
N LYS A 21 43.37 25.04 37.75
CA LYS A 21 43.24 23.88 38.66
C LYS A 21 41.79 23.41 38.83
N CYS A 22 40.80 24.24 38.50
CA CYS A 22 39.40 23.90 38.72
C CYS A 22 38.84 22.87 37.73
N VAL A 23 39.47 22.69 36.55
CA VAL A 23 39.03 21.75 35.51
C VAL A 23 39.48 20.29 35.80
N LEU A 24 40.46 20.11 36.69
CA LEU A 24 41.03 18.79 37.04
C LEU A 24 40.53 18.23 38.38
N LEU A 25 39.69 18.98 39.11
CA LEU A 25 39.02 18.45 40.29
C LEU A 25 37.88 17.55 39.84
N GLY A 26 38.03 16.23 40.03
CA GLY A 26 36.99 15.27 39.75
C GLY A 26 35.73 15.61 40.55
N ASN A 27 34.61 15.86 39.87
CA ASN A 27 33.33 16.16 40.51
C ASN A 27 32.82 14.90 41.24
N ALA A 28 33.15 14.77 42.52
CA ALA A 28 32.68 13.68 43.37
C ALA A 28 31.15 13.70 43.46
N PHE A 29 30.54 12.51 43.50
CA PHE A 29 29.09 12.32 43.61
C PHE A 29 28.25 13.01 42.52
N ASN A 30 28.82 13.19 41.33
CA ASN A 30 28.17 13.90 40.23
C ASN A 30 27.93 13.02 38.99
N GLU A 31 27.87 11.70 39.19
CA GLU A 31 27.53 10.68 38.18
C GLU A 31 26.00 10.47 38.14
N LEU A 32 25.47 9.89 37.06
CA LEU A 32 24.02 9.63 36.91
C LEU A 32 23.40 8.95 38.15
N ARG A 33 24.08 7.94 38.71
CA ARG A 33 23.66 7.23 39.93
C ARG A 33 23.48 8.11 41.19
N HIS A 34 23.95 9.36 41.14
CA HIS A 34 23.91 10.34 42.23
C HIS A 34 23.06 11.58 41.91
N ARG A 35 22.69 11.78 40.64
CA ARG A 35 21.92 12.97 40.19
C ARG A 35 20.41 12.74 40.16
N ASP A 36 19.97 11.50 40.09
CA ASP A 36 18.56 11.17 39.87
C ASP A 36 17.90 10.66 41.15
N THR A 37 17.23 11.55 41.90
CA THR A 37 16.28 11.17 42.96
C THR A 37 14.83 11.16 42.51
N ASP A 38 14.52 11.74 41.34
CA ASP A 38 13.13 11.94 40.90
C ASP A 38 12.64 10.93 39.84
N GLU A 39 13.51 10.14 39.20
CA GLU A 39 13.09 9.14 38.21
C GLU A 39 12.76 7.74 38.81
N ALA A 40 13.01 7.53 40.11
CA ALA A 40 12.70 6.26 40.77
C ALA A 40 11.24 6.14 41.25
N MET A 41 10.45 7.23 41.24
CA MET A 41 9.05 7.23 41.68
C MET A 41 8.01 7.56 40.60
N ASP A 42 8.40 8.02 39.41
CA ASP A 42 7.45 8.13 38.28
C ASP A 42 7.33 6.80 37.49
N GLY A 43 8.15 5.80 37.81
CA GLY A 43 8.11 4.46 37.21
C GLY A 43 6.95 3.56 37.69
N MET A 44 6.10 4.02 38.61
CA MET A 44 4.93 3.26 39.09
C MET A 44 3.59 3.92 38.77
N ASP A 45 3.53 5.25 38.61
CA ASP A 45 2.28 5.97 38.34
C ASP A 45 2.11 6.42 36.86
N SER A 46 3.06 6.08 35.98
CA SER A 46 2.91 6.28 34.52
C SER A 46 2.41 5.05 33.76
N ALA A 47 1.90 4.02 34.45
CA ALA A 47 1.37 2.82 33.80
C ALA A 47 0.13 3.10 32.92
N ASP A 48 -0.58 4.22 33.17
CA ASP A 48 -1.80 4.60 32.46
C ASP A 48 -1.64 5.76 31.46
N ASN A 49 -0.43 6.31 31.28
CA ASN A 49 -0.16 7.36 30.28
C ASN A 49 0.67 6.88 29.08
N HIS A 50 0.90 5.57 28.95
CA HIS A 50 1.28 4.98 27.68
C HIS A 50 0.14 5.18 26.69
N SER A 51 0.22 6.28 25.93
CA SER A 51 -0.54 6.42 24.70
C SER A 51 -0.47 5.08 23.95
N SER A 52 -1.63 4.48 23.76
CA SER A 52 -1.83 3.09 23.35
C SER A 52 -1.49 2.84 21.86
N HIS A 53 -0.36 3.38 21.40
CA HIS A 53 0.15 3.25 20.05
C HIS A 53 0.78 1.85 19.88
N SER A 54 -0.08 0.84 19.80
CA SER A 54 0.34 -0.52 19.49
C SER A 54 0.71 -0.59 18.01
N TRP A 55 2.00 -0.50 17.71
CA TRP A 55 2.55 -0.79 16.37
C TRP A 55 2.33 -2.25 15.95
N ARG A 56 2.02 -3.13 16.92
CA ARG A 56 1.70 -4.53 16.69
C ARG A 56 0.36 -4.65 15.97
N MET A 57 0.38 -5.24 14.78
CA MET A 57 -0.84 -5.66 14.11
C MET A 57 -1.55 -6.75 14.95
N LYS A 58 -2.67 -6.38 15.58
CA LYS A 58 -3.48 -7.31 16.39
C LYS A 58 -4.14 -8.40 15.55
N ASP A 59 -4.68 -8.03 14.38
CA ASP A 59 -5.40 -8.94 13.49
C ASP A 59 -4.74 -9.01 12.11
N ARG A 60 -3.95 -10.06 11.88
CA ARG A 60 -3.42 -10.36 10.55
C ARG A 60 -4.55 -10.92 9.69
N MET A 61 -4.88 -10.21 8.61
CA MET A 61 -5.95 -10.58 7.68
C MET A 61 -5.37 -11.23 6.43
N LYS A 62 -6.08 -12.18 5.83
CA LYS A 62 -5.67 -12.75 4.55
C LYS A 62 -6.82 -12.81 3.55
N THR A 63 -6.56 -12.38 2.33
CA THR A 63 -7.45 -12.66 1.21
C THR A 63 -7.22 -14.09 0.72
N VAL A 64 -8.22 -14.96 0.94
CA VAL A 64 -8.13 -16.41 0.64
C VAL A 64 -8.94 -16.82 -0.57
N SER A 65 -9.85 -15.98 -1.06
CA SER A 65 -10.72 -16.25 -2.20
C SER A 65 -10.89 -15.03 -3.09
N VAL A 66 -10.96 -15.26 -4.40
CA VAL A 66 -11.08 -14.22 -5.42
C VAL A 66 -12.15 -14.61 -6.43
N ALA A 67 -13.20 -13.78 -6.55
CA ALA A 67 -14.20 -13.83 -7.61
C ALA A 67 -13.81 -12.86 -8.73
N LEU A 68 -13.71 -13.36 -9.96
CA LEU A 68 -13.47 -12.59 -11.16
C LEU A 68 -14.74 -12.62 -12.02
N VAL A 69 -15.54 -11.55 -11.95
CA VAL A 69 -16.80 -11.39 -12.68
C VAL A 69 -16.55 -10.47 -13.87
N LEU A 70 -16.57 -11.04 -15.07
CA LEU A 70 -16.30 -10.32 -16.32
C LEU A 70 -17.60 -10.24 -17.13
N CYS A 71 -18.08 -9.03 -17.37
CA CYS A 71 -19.26 -8.76 -18.20
C CYS A 71 -18.81 -7.95 -19.43
N LEU A 72 -18.38 -8.65 -20.48
CA LEU A 72 -17.67 -8.07 -21.63
C LEU A 72 -18.46 -8.17 -22.93
N ASN A 73 -19.32 -9.18 -23.11
CA ASN A 73 -20.10 -9.41 -24.33
C ASN A 73 -19.30 -9.11 -25.61
N VAL A 74 -18.18 -9.81 -25.78
CA VAL A 74 -17.14 -9.46 -26.76
C VAL A 74 -17.74 -9.28 -28.16
N GLY A 75 -17.54 -8.08 -28.72
CA GLY A 75 -18.04 -7.70 -30.04
C GLY A 75 -19.37 -6.94 -30.05
N VAL A 76 -20.01 -6.75 -28.90
CA VAL A 76 -21.26 -6.00 -28.75
C VAL A 76 -21.06 -4.88 -27.74
N ASP A 77 -21.19 -3.64 -28.19
CA ASP A 77 -21.06 -2.47 -27.33
C ASP A 77 -22.35 -2.20 -26.53
N PRO A 78 -22.24 -1.75 -25.27
CA PRO A 78 -23.41 -1.35 -24.50
C PRO A 78 -24.01 -0.03 -25.05
N PRO A 79 -25.33 0.17 -24.88
CA PRO A 79 -26.05 1.25 -25.56
C PRO A 79 -25.72 2.67 -25.06
N ASP A 80 -25.13 2.82 -23.88
CA ASP A 80 -24.89 4.11 -23.21
C ASP A 80 -23.42 4.56 -23.23
N ILE A 81 -22.58 3.84 -23.98
CA ILE A 81 -21.17 4.15 -24.20
C ILE A 81 -20.91 4.23 -25.70
N ILE A 82 -20.57 5.43 -26.18
CA ILE A 82 -20.16 5.65 -27.57
C ILE A 82 -18.64 5.51 -27.63
N LYS A 83 -18.15 4.49 -28.34
CA LYS A 83 -16.72 4.28 -28.55
C LYS A 83 -16.21 5.07 -29.75
N PRO A 84 -15.11 5.82 -29.62
CA PRO A 84 -14.46 6.48 -30.75
C PRO A 84 -13.83 5.44 -31.70
N ASN A 85 -13.43 5.87 -32.90
CA ASN A 85 -12.61 5.03 -33.79
C ASN A 85 -11.36 5.83 -34.20
N PRO A 86 -10.15 5.42 -33.80
CA PRO A 86 -9.81 4.22 -33.01
C PRO A 86 -10.15 4.36 -31.50
N CYS A 87 -10.30 3.23 -30.80
CA CYS A 87 -10.55 3.13 -29.35
C CYS A 87 -9.55 2.18 -28.68
N SER A 88 -9.38 2.31 -27.36
CA SER A 88 -8.75 1.28 -26.53
C SER A 88 -9.54 -0.03 -26.60
N VAL A 89 -8.88 -1.14 -26.93
CA VAL A 89 -9.54 -2.46 -27.06
C VAL A 89 -8.94 -3.55 -26.18
N LEU A 90 -7.67 -3.44 -25.80
CA LEU A 90 -6.98 -4.50 -25.06
C LEU A 90 -7.65 -4.71 -23.69
N GLN A 91 -7.94 -5.97 -23.37
CA GLN A 91 -8.45 -6.40 -22.06
C GLN A 91 -7.52 -7.46 -21.50
N SER A 92 -6.96 -7.23 -20.32
CA SER A 92 -5.99 -8.12 -19.67
C SER A 92 -4.84 -8.50 -20.62
N TRP A 93 -4.42 -7.52 -21.42
CA TRP A 93 -3.39 -7.62 -22.46
C TRP A 93 -3.72 -8.58 -23.61
N VAL A 94 -5.01 -8.86 -23.85
CA VAL A 94 -5.52 -9.61 -24.99
C VAL A 94 -6.28 -8.65 -25.90
N ASP A 95 -6.04 -8.72 -27.20
CA ASP A 95 -6.91 -8.08 -28.19
C ASP A 95 -8.17 -8.95 -28.37
N PRO A 96 -9.35 -8.50 -27.92
CA PRO A 96 -10.56 -9.29 -27.98
C PRO A 96 -11.02 -9.60 -29.41
N PHE A 97 -10.56 -8.83 -30.40
CA PHE A 97 -10.92 -9.01 -31.81
C PHE A 97 -9.94 -9.91 -32.57
N SER A 98 -8.82 -10.28 -31.95
CA SER A 98 -7.84 -11.21 -32.52
C SER A 98 -8.26 -12.68 -32.45
N LEU A 99 -9.31 -13.00 -31.69
CA LEU A 99 -9.83 -14.34 -31.45
C LEU A 99 -11.36 -14.36 -31.65
N ALA A 100 -11.94 -15.55 -31.79
CA ALA A 100 -13.39 -15.70 -31.72
C ALA A 100 -13.91 -15.23 -30.35
N PRO A 101 -15.09 -14.56 -30.26
CA PRO A 101 -15.56 -13.91 -29.03
C PRO A 101 -15.48 -14.75 -27.76
N GLN A 102 -15.96 -15.99 -27.81
CA GLN A 102 -15.92 -16.92 -26.67
C GLN A 102 -14.48 -17.25 -26.22
N LYS A 103 -13.58 -17.50 -27.18
CA LYS A 103 -12.16 -17.78 -26.89
C LYS A 103 -11.44 -16.54 -26.38
N ALA A 104 -11.79 -15.36 -26.88
CA ALA A 104 -11.27 -14.10 -26.37
C ALA A 104 -11.65 -13.91 -24.89
N LEU A 105 -12.93 -14.11 -24.55
CA LEU A 105 -13.44 -14.01 -23.19
C LEU A 105 -12.74 -14.98 -22.22
N GLU A 106 -12.56 -16.23 -22.63
CA GLU A 106 -11.81 -17.24 -21.87
C GLU A 106 -10.34 -16.86 -21.68
N ALA A 107 -9.68 -16.34 -22.73
CA ALA A 107 -8.29 -15.89 -22.66
C ALA A 107 -8.11 -14.68 -21.74
N ILE A 108 -9.02 -13.70 -21.81
CA ILE A 108 -9.05 -12.52 -20.93
C ILE A 108 -9.20 -12.98 -19.49
N GLY A 109 -10.18 -13.84 -19.19
CA GLY A 109 -10.39 -14.40 -17.87
C GLY A 109 -9.17 -15.13 -17.33
N ALA A 110 -8.57 -16.02 -18.12
CA ALA A 110 -7.37 -16.77 -17.76
C ALA A 110 -6.17 -15.86 -17.49
N ASN A 111 -5.99 -14.80 -18.29
CA ASN A 111 -4.92 -13.83 -18.08
C ASN A 111 -5.15 -13.02 -16.80
N LEU A 112 -6.37 -12.51 -16.56
CA LEU A 112 -6.67 -11.76 -15.34
C LEU A 112 -6.41 -12.60 -14.07
N LEU A 113 -6.80 -13.87 -14.09
CA LEU A 113 -6.52 -14.81 -13.00
C LEU A 113 -5.02 -14.91 -12.75
N LYS A 114 -4.22 -15.16 -13.78
CA LYS A 114 -2.75 -15.23 -13.68
C LYS A 114 -2.14 -13.92 -13.18
N GLN A 115 -2.71 -12.77 -13.53
CA GLN A 115 -2.22 -11.48 -13.05
C GLN A 115 -2.43 -11.34 -11.54
N TYR A 116 -3.60 -11.72 -11.01
CA TYR A 116 -3.85 -11.71 -9.57
C TYR A 116 -3.06 -12.79 -8.81
N GLU A 117 -2.87 -13.99 -9.39
CA GLU A 117 -2.10 -15.08 -8.77
C GLU A 117 -0.66 -14.66 -8.44
N ARG A 118 -0.07 -13.75 -9.23
CA ARG A 118 1.26 -13.18 -8.94
C ARG A 118 1.31 -12.45 -7.60
N TRP A 119 0.20 -11.83 -7.19
CA TRP A 119 0.10 -11.09 -5.94
C TRP A 119 -0.37 -11.96 -4.76
N GLN A 120 -1.21 -12.97 -5.02
CA GLN A 120 -1.71 -13.89 -4.00
C GLN A 120 -1.80 -15.34 -4.52
N PRO A 121 -0.68 -16.06 -4.66
CA PRO A 121 -0.66 -17.37 -5.31
C PRO A 121 -1.39 -18.47 -4.53
N ARG A 122 -1.72 -18.24 -3.26
CA ARG A 122 -2.35 -19.23 -2.37
C ARG A 122 -3.85 -19.00 -2.18
N ALA A 123 -4.46 -18.05 -2.87
CA ALA A 123 -5.91 -17.86 -2.85
C ALA A 123 -6.61 -18.83 -3.80
N ARG A 124 -7.90 -19.06 -3.54
CA ARG A 124 -8.78 -19.78 -4.46
C ARG A 124 -9.40 -18.79 -5.45
N TYR A 125 -9.11 -18.99 -6.73
CA TYR A 125 -9.66 -18.18 -7.82
C TYR A 125 -10.88 -18.84 -8.45
N LYS A 126 -11.91 -18.05 -8.73
CA LYS A 126 -13.09 -18.46 -9.50
C LYS A 126 -13.48 -17.38 -10.49
N GLN A 127 -13.62 -17.76 -11.75
CA GLN A 127 -14.07 -16.88 -12.83
C GLN A 127 -15.57 -17.07 -13.08
N SER A 128 -16.22 -16.00 -13.52
CA SER A 128 -17.59 -15.97 -13.99
C SER A 128 -17.62 -15.05 -15.20
N LEU A 129 -17.74 -15.65 -16.38
CA LEU A 129 -17.60 -14.99 -17.67
C LEU A 129 -19.00 -14.79 -18.26
N ASP A 130 -19.35 -13.53 -18.53
CA ASP A 130 -20.69 -13.05 -18.92
C ASP A 130 -21.82 -13.71 -18.10
N PRO A 131 -21.81 -13.58 -16.76
CA PRO A 131 -22.70 -14.37 -15.91
C PRO A 131 -24.14 -13.86 -15.85
N THR A 132 -25.01 -14.72 -15.33
CA THR A 132 -26.33 -14.32 -14.84
C THR A 132 -26.30 -13.93 -13.36
N VAL A 133 -27.37 -13.29 -12.87
CA VAL A 133 -27.52 -12.95 -11.44
C VAL A 133 -27.37 -14.19 -10.55
N GLU A 134 -27.94 -15.33 -10.97
CA GLU A 134 -27.88 -16.57 -10.20
C GLU A 134 -26.46 -17.15 -10.15
N ASP A 135 -25.67 -16.98 -11.22
CA ASP A 135 -24.27 -17.40 -11.25
C ASP A 135 -23.43 -16.56 -10.28
N VAL A 136 -23.64 -15.23 -10.27
CA VAL A 136 -22.98 -14.32 -9.32
C VAL A 136 -23.37 -14.64 -7.88
N LYS A 137 -24.66 -14.87 -7.60
CA LYS A 137 -25.15 -15.26 -6.27
C LYS A 137 -24.49 -16.56 -5.78
N LYS A 138 -24.49 -17.60 -6.61
CA LYS A 138 -23.85 -18.90 -6.28
C LYS A 138 -22.36 -18.75 -6.06
N LEU A 139 -21.69 -17.93 -6.88
CA LEU A 139 -20.26 -17.64 -6.75
C LEU A 139 -19.95 -16.97 -5.40
N CYS A 140 -20.59 -15.84 -5.11
CA CYS A 140 -20.36 -15.04 -3.92
C CYS A 140 -20.64 -15.83 -2.64
N THR A 141 -21.83 -16.45 -2.55
CA THR A 141 -22.21 -17.27 -1.39
C THR A 141 -21.30 -18.48 -1.19
N SER A 142 -20.87 -19.14 -2.28
CA SER A 142 -19.90 -20.23 -2.20
C SER A 142 -18.54 -19.78 -1.67
N LEU A 143 -18.04 -18.62 -2.12
CA LEU A 143 -16.74 -18.13 -1.69
C LEU A 143 -16.77 -17.65 -0.23
N ARG A 144 -17.80 -16.88 0.17
CA ARG A 144 -17.97 -16.46 1.57
C ARG A 144 -18.03 -17.66 2.51
N ARG A 145 -18.86 -18.67 2.20
CA ARG A 145 -18.96 -19.89 3.03
C ARG A 145 -17.62 -20.59 3.23
N ASN A 146 -16.76 -20.60 2.22
CA ASN A 146 -15.44 -21.23 2.28
C ASN A 146 -14.40 -20.37 3.00
N ALA A 147 -14.49 -19.05 2.85
CA ALA A 147 -13.56 -18.09 3.46
C ALA A 147 -13.80 -17.89 4.96
N LYS A 148 -15.02 -18.14 5.45
CA LYS A 148 -15.41 -17.86 6.85
C LYS A 148 -15.11 -16.39 7.19
N ASP A 149 -14.21 -16.14 8.14
CA ASP A 149 -13.80 -14.82 8.62
C ASP A 149 -12.63 -14.22 7.83
N GLU A 150 -12.10 -14.94 6.83
CA GLU A 150 -11.05 -14.42 5.96
C GLU A 150 -11.62 -13.55 4.83
N ARG A 151 -10.74 -12.75 4.21
CA ARG A 151 -11.15 -11.79 3.20
C ARG A 151 -11.46 -12.46 1.86
N VAL A 152 -12.53 -12.01 1.20
CA VAL A 152 -12.87 -12.36 -0.19
C VAL A 152 -12.73 -11.12 -1.08
N LEU A 153 -12.06 -11.27 -2.23
CA LEU A 153 -12.01 -10.25 -3.26
C LEU A 153 -13.10 -10.48 -4.30
N PHE A 154 -13.82 -9.42 -4.66
CA PHE A 154 -14.75 -9.38 -5.79
C PHE A 154 -14.25 -8.38 -6.83
N HIS A 155 -13.83 -8.89 -7.98
CA HIS A 155 -13.47 -8.08 -9.12
C HIS A 155 -14.64 -8.08 -10.10
N TYR A 156 -15.15 -6.91 -10.44
CA TYR A 156 -16.19 -6.72 -11.45
C TYR A 156 -15.67 -5.85 -12.58
N ASN A 157 -15.75 -6.39 -13.80
CA ASN A 157 -15.46 -5.68 -15.03
C ASN A 157 -16.74 -5.57 -15.86
N GLY A 158 -17.24 -4.35 -16.00
CA GLY A 158 -18.54 -4.02 -16.62
C GLY A 158 -18.42 -3.33 -17.97
N HIS A 159 -17.39 -3.63 -18.77
CA HIS A 159 -17.16 -2.96 -20.06
C HIS A 159 -18.18 -3.29 -21.16
N GLY A 160 -18.80 -4.46 -21.10
CA GLY A 160 -19.78 -4.94 -22.09
C GLY A 160 -21.24 -4.75 -21.68
N VAL A 161 -21.48 -3.96 -20.63
CA VAL A 161 -22.82 -3.72 -20.08
C VAL A 161 -23.01 -2.22 -19.80
N PRO A 162 -24.25 -1.75 -19.60
CA PRO A 162 -24.48 -0.35 -19.28
C PRO A 162 -23.79 0.12 -17.99
N LYS A 163 -23.67 1.44 -17.84
CA LYS A 163 -23.16 2.07 -16.62
C LYS A 163 -24.04 1.72 -15.41
N PRO A 164 -23.45 1.64 -14.21
CA PRO A 164 -24.20 1.45 -12.97
C PRO A 164 -25.28 2.52 -12.78
N THR A 165 -26.41 2.11 -12.20
CA THR A 165 -27.57 2.99 -11.99
C THR A 165 -27.44 3.78 -10.69
N VAL A 166 -28.15 4.91 -10.61
CA VAL A 166 -28.25 5.70 -9.37
C VAL A 166 -28.96 4.97 -8.23
N ASN A 167 -29.68 3.89 -8.53
CA ASN A 167 -30.34 3.02 -7.56
C ASN A 167 -29.37 2.01 -6.93
N GLY A 168 -28.09 2.05 -7.30
CA GLY A 168 -27.08 1.13 -6.78
C GLY A 168 -27.15 -0.25 -7.40
N GLU A 169 -27.33 -0.32 -8.72
CA GLU A 169 -27.33 -1.58 -9.47
C GLU A 169 -26.13 -1.64 -10.41
N ILE A 170 -25.51 -2.81 -10.47
CA ILE A 170 -24.57 -3.19 -11.54
C ILE A 170 -25.29 -4.09 -12.55
N TRP A 171 -24.74 -4.23 -13.75
CA TRP A 171 -25.40 -5.00 -14.81
C TRP A 171 -24.69 -6.32 -15.09
N VAL A 172 -25.50 -7.35 -15.34
CA VAL A 172 -25.08 -8.69 -15.79
C VAL A 172 -26.01 -9.14 -16.92
N PHE A 173 -25.94 -10.39 -17.37
CA PHE A 173 -26.72 -10.87 -18.51
C PHE A 173 -27.87 -11.80 -18.10
N ASN A 174 -28.83 -11.98 -19.00
CA ASN A 174 -29.68 -13.17 -18.99
C ASN A 174 -28.99 -14.34 -19.74
N ARG A 175 -29.53 -15.55 -19.60
CA ARG A 175 -28.92 -16.77 -20.19
C ARG A 175 -28.78 -16.74 -21.71
N SER A 176 -29.63 -15.97 -22.40
CA SER A 176 -29.64 -15.85 -23.85
C SER A 176 -28.85 -14.65 -24.37
N TYR A 177 -28.23 -13.86 -23.49
CA TYR A 177 -27.49 -12.64 -23.85
C TYR A 177 -28.30 -11.63 -24.67
N THR A 178 -29.62 -11.59 -24.44
CA THR A 178 -30.56 -10.69 -25.13
C THR A 178 -30.89 -9.45 -24.31
N GLN A 179 -30.67 -9.51 -23.00
CA GLN A 179 -31.00 -8.43 -22.06
C GLN A 179 -29.90 -8.27 -21.02
N TYR A 180 -29.66 -7.01 -20.66
CA TYR A 180 -28.93 -6.65 -19.46
C TYR A 180 -29.88 -6.75 -18.26
N ILE A 181 -29.44 -7.42 -17.20
CA ILE A 181 -30.21 -7.67 -15.99
C ILE A 181 -29.55 -6.89 -14.83
N PRO A 182 -30.31 -6.04 -14.11
CA PRO A 182 -29.77 -5.31 -12.97
C PRO A 182 -29.53 -6.26 -11.79
N LEU A 183 -28.41 -6.04 -11.10
CA LEU A 183 -28.01 -6.74 -9.89
C LEU A 183 -27.77 -5.70 -8.79
N SER A 184 -28.58 -5.78 -7.74
CA SER A 184 -28.52 -4.83 -6.61
C SER A 184 -27.23 -4.98 -5.81
N VAL A 185 -26.54 -3.87 -5.56
CA VAL A 185 -25.34 -3.83 -4.70
C VAL A 185 -25.71 -4.20 -3.25
N TYR A 186 -26.94 -3.91 -2.81
CA TYR A 186 -27.46 -4.33 -1.51
C TYR A 186 -27.42 -5.87 -1.36
N ASP A 187 -27.89 -6.60 -2.38
CA ASP A 187 -27.87 -8.07 -2.38
C ASP A 187 -26.44 -8.62 -2.48
N LEU A 188 -25.61 -7.96 -3.29
CA LEU A 188 -24.20 -8.32 -3.44
C LEU A 188 -23.45 -8.26 -2.10
N GLN A 189 -23.69 -7.22 -1.29
CA GLN A 189 -23.13 -7.11 0.07
C GLN A 189 -23.50 -8.32 0.93
N GLN A 190 -24.76 -8.73 0.90
CA GLN A 190 -25.25 -9.87 1.66
C GLN A 190 -24.61 -11.19 1.20
N TRP A 191 -24.45 -11.40 -0.11
CA TRP A 191 -23.85 -12.64 -0.63
C TRP A 191 -22.34 -12.71 -0.37
N MET A 192 -21.65 -11.58 -0.46
CA MET A 192 -20.21 -11.48 -0.26
C MET A 192 -19.80 -11.42 1.20
N GLY A 193 -20.67 -10.93 2.09
CA GLY A 193 -20.39 -10.81 3.52
C GLY A 193 -19.23 -9.86 3.85
N TRP A 194 -18.82 -9.88 5.12
CA TRP A 194 -17.59 -9.26 5.61
C TRP A 194 -16.65 -10.34 6.17
N PRO A 195 -15.31 -10.19 6.08
CA PRO A 195 -14.55 -9.11 5.44
C PRO A 195 -14.40 -9.27 3.91
N SER A 196 -14.58 -8.19 3.15
CA SER A 196 -14.50 -8.21 1.68
C SER A 196 -13.74 -7.00 1.10
N ILE A 197 -13.22 -7.16 -0.12
CA ILE A 197 -12.66 -6.08 -0.95
C ILE A 197 -13.26 -6.15 -2.36
N TYR A 198 -13.59 -4.99 -2.93
CA TYR A 198 -14.21 -4.85 -4.25
C TYR A 198 -13.30 -4.07 -5.19
N VAL A 199 -13.13 -4.55 -6.42
CA VAL A 199 -12.47 -3.86 -7.52
C VAL A 199 -13.49 -3.66 -8.63
N LEU A 200 -13.78 -2.41 -8.99
CA LEU A 200 -14.88 -2.01 -9.87
C LEU A 200 -14.32 -1.32 -11.11
N GLU A 201 -14.19 -2.11 -12.18
CA GLU A 201 -13.74 -1.69 -13.50
C GLU A 201 -14.95 -1.41 -14.39
N CYS A 202 -15.49 -0.18 -14.31
CA CYS A 202 -16.54 0.30 -15.20
C CYS A 202 -16.57 1.83 -15.22
N SER A 203 -17.23 2.40 -16.24
CA SER A 203 -17.56 3.83 -16.24
C SER A 203 -18.61 4.13 -15.17
N ASN A 204 -18.61 5.34 -14.62
CA ASN A 204 -19.47 5.76 -13.52
C ASN A 204 -19.36 4.88 -12.25
N ALA A 205 -18.20 4.24 -12.02
CA ALA A 205 -17.98 3.33 -10.89
C ALA A 205 -18.15 4.02 -9.53
N GLY A 206 -17.93 5.33 -9.44
CA GLY A 206 -18.15 6.09 -8.21
C GLY A 206 -19.58 6.03 -7.67
N THR A 207 -20.58 5.88 -8.55
CA THR A 207 -21.98 5.69 -8.12
C THR A 207 -22.15 4.41 -7.31
N ILE A 208 -21.43 3.34 -7.65
CA ILE A 208 -21.46 2.08 -6.89
C ILE A 208 -20.93 2.30 -5.48
N VAL A 209 -19.84 3.08 -5.32
CA VAL A 209 -19.23 3.34 -4.01
C VAL A 209 -20.19 4.11 -3.10
N ASP A 210 -20.85 5.14 -3.64
CA ASP A 210 -21.87 5.92 -2.90
C ASP A 210 -23.01 5.02 -2.42
N SER A 211 -23.60 4.23 -3.33
CA SER A 211 -24.69 3.31 -3.00
C SER A 211 -24.25 2.21 -2.03
N PHE A 212 -23.03 1.69 -2.17
CA PHE A 212 -22.48 0.68 -1.27
C PHE A 212 -22.42 1.20 0.18
N ILE A 213 -21.96 2.43 0.39
CA ILE A 213 -21.88 3.04 1.72
C ILE A 213 -23.29 3.25 2.30
N GLN A 214 -24.24 3.70 1.48
CA GLN A 214 -25.63 3.87 1.90
C GLN A 214 -26.27 2.54 2.30
N PHE A 215 -26.12 1.49 1.49
CA PHE A 215 -26.65 0.17 1.79
C PHE A 215 -25.97 -0.48 3.01
N ALA A 216 -24.68 -0.22 3.23
CA ALA A 216 -24.00 -0.67 4.45
C ALA A 216 -24.64 -0.08 5.73
N ILE A 217 -24.99 1.21 5.72
CA ILE A 217 -25.72 1.86 6.81
C ILE A 217 -27.13 1.26 6.95
N GLN A 218 -27.80 0.99 5.83
CA GLN A 218 -29.15 0.42 5.84
C GLN A 218 -29.18 -0.99 6.46
N HIS A 219 -28.25 -1.87 6.06
CA HIS A 219 -28.12 -3.22 6.65
C HIS A 219 -27.93 -3.18 8.17
N GLU A 220 -27.12 -2.26 8.69
CA GLU A 220 -26.94 -2.09 10.14
C GLU A 220 -28.23 -1.63 10.84
N LYS A 221 -28.94 -0.65 10.28
CA LYS A 221 -30.22 -0.17 10.84
C LYS A 221 -31.29 -1.27 10.87
N GLU A 222 -31.41 -2.05 9.79
CA GLU A 222 -32.36 -3.14 9.70
C GLU A 222 -32.03 -4.27 10.70
N TYR A 223 -30.74 -4.54 10.90
CA TYR A 223 -30.28 -5.48 11.92
C TYR A 223 -30.62 -5.01 13.35
N GLU A 224 -30.38 -3.75 13.67
CA GLU A 224 -30.73 -3.15 14.97
C GLU A 224 -32.24 -3.18 15.23
N MET A 225 -33.06 -2.86 14.22
CA MET A 225 -34.52 -2.94 14.34
C MET A 225 -35.00 -4.37 14.60
N ASN A 226 -34.45 -5.36 13.88
CA ASN A 226 -34.80 -6.76 14.07
C ASN A 226 -34.42 -7.30 15.45
N ILE A 227 -33.31 -6.84 16.03
CA ILE A 227 -32.94 -7.15 17.41
C ILE A 227 -33.97 -6.57 18.37
N ASN A 228 -34.34 -5.30 18.21
CA ASN A 228 -35.26 -4.61 19.11
C ASN A 228 -36.70 -5.16 19.05
N THR A 229 -37.16 -5.68 17.91
CA THR A 229 -38.46 -6.33 17.81
C THR A 229 -38.47 -7.74 18.42
N ASN A 230 -37.38 -8.49 18.28
CA ASN A 230 -37.30 -9.89 18.74
C ASN A 230 -37.00 -10.04 20.24
N THR A 231 -36.50 -9.00 20.92
CA THR A 231 -36.34 -9.01 22.39
C THR A 231 -37.67 -9.00 23.15
N SER A 232 -38.80 -8.79 22.46
CA SER A 232 -40.15 -8.75 23.05
C SER A 232 -40.86 -10.12 23.07
N THR A 233 -40.33 -11.16 22.43
CA THR A 233 -40.92 -12.51 22.35
C THR A 233 -39.87 -13.57 22.69
N SER A 234 -39.92 -14.04 23.94
CA SER A 234 -38.97 -14.97 24.56
C SER A 234 -38.94 -16.37 23.91
N GLY A 235 -37.73 -16.93 23.75
CA GLY A 235 -37.52 -18.39 23.90
C GLY A 235 -36.81 -19.19 22.80
N SER A 236 -36.28 -18.60 21.72
CA SER A 236 -35.55 -19.39 20.70
C SER A 236 -34.02 -19.34 20.91
N PRO A 237 -33.28 -20.47 20.77
CA PRO A 237 -31.83 -20.46 20.90
C PRO A 237 -31.22 -19.56 19.82
N PHE A 238 -30.39 -18.61 20.26
CA PHE A 238 -29.68 -17.63 19.45
C PHE A 238 -29.08 -18.25 18.17
N HIS A 239 -29.74 -18.07 17.02
CA HIS A 239 -28.99 -18.02 15.78
C HIS A 239 -28.13 -16.76 15.86
N HIS A 240 -26.82 -16.93 16.07
CA HIS A 240 -25.83 -15.86 15.93
C HIS A 240 -25.84 -15.35 14.48
N GLN A 241 -26.81 -14.49 14.14
CA GLN A 241 -26.68 -13.64 12.97
C GLN A 241 -25.59 -12.62 13.30
N MET A 242 -24.43 -12.77 12.66
CA MET A 242 -23.33 -11.81 12.80
C MET A 242 -23.81 -10.42 12.43
N THR A 243 -23.46 -9.43 13.25
CA THR A 243 -23.71 -8.02 12.97
C THR A 243 -23.12 -7.66 11.60
N PRO A 244 -23.93 -7.09 10.67
CA PRO A 244 -23.41 -6.57 9.41
C PRO A 244 -22.28 -5.59 9.67
N ASN A 245 -21.15 -5.76 8.96
CA ASN A 245 -19.98 -4.90 9.13
C ASN A 245 -19.47 -4.39 7.77
N TYR A 246 -20.40 -4.10 6.86
CA TYR A 246 -20.08 -3.71 5.48
C TYR A 246 -19.38 -2.35 5.39
N LYS A 247 -19.55 -1.47 6.39
CA LYS A 247 -18.79 -0.21 6.52
C LYS A 247 -17.28 -0.41 6.61
N ASN A 248 -16.82 -1.61 6.94
CA ASN A 248 -15.40 -1.96 7.00
C ASN A 248 -14.88 -2.72 5.76
N CYS A 249 -15.73 -2.93 4.75
CA CYS A 249 -15.28 -3.41 3.44
C CYS A 249 -14.41 -2.37 2.73
N ILE A 250 -13.59 -2.86 1.81
CA ILE A 250 -12.68 -2.02 1.02
C ILE A 250 -13.22 -1.95 -0.41
N LEU A 251 -13.22 -0.78 -1.03
CA LEU A 251 -13.60 -0.60 -2.44
C LEU A 251 -12.51 0.14 -3.19
N LEU A 252 -12.27 -0.28 -4.43
CA LEU A 252 -11.41 0.38 -5.41
C LEU A 252 -12.24 0.52 -6.70
N ALA A 253 -12.51 1.75 -7.11
CA ALA A 253 -13.33 2.05 -8.27
C ALA A 253 -12.55 2.87 -9.30
N ALA A 254 -12.72 2.51 -10.57
CA ALA A 254 -11.90 3.01 -11.66
C ALA A 254 -12.08 4.50 -11.95
N CYS A 255 -13.24 5.08 -11.64
CA CYS A 255 -13.56 6.47 -11.91
C CYS A 255 -14.56 7.04 -10.90
N ALA A 256 -14.63 8.36 -10.80
CA ALA A 256 -15.60 9.05 -9.98
C ALA A 256 -17.01 8.97 -10.58
N LYS A 257 -17.99 9.47 -9.84
CA LYS A 257 -19.36 9.57 -10.33
C LYS A 257 -19.42 10.50 -11.55
N ASN A 258 -20.19 10.10 -12.56
CA ASN A 258 -20.35 10.77 -13.85
C ASN A 258 -19.11 10.82 -14.75
N GLU A 259 -18.00 10.18 -14.37
CA GLU A 259 -16.83 10.03 -15.25
C GLU A 259 -16.95 8.78 -16.14
N LEU A 260 -16.28 8.83 -17.29
CA LEU A 260 -16.12 7.69 -18.20
C LEU A 260 -14.70 7.14 -18.09
N LEU A 261 -14.55 5.86 -18.43
CA LEU A 261 -13.22 5.28 -18.58
C LEU A 261 -12.49 5.87 -19.79
N PRO A 262 -11.16 6.02 -19.72
CA PRO A 262 -10.37 6.48 -20.86
C PRO A 262 -10.48 5.52 -22.05
N MET A 263 -10.67 6.08 -23.26
CA MET A 263 -10.80 5.31 -24.50
C MET A 263 -9.62 5.50 -25.46
N HIS A 264 -8.49 6.02 -24.95
CA HIS A 264 -7.32 6.33 -25.78
C HIS A 264 -6.72 5.05 -26.40
N PRO A 265 -6.54 4.97 -27.73
CA PRO A 265 -6.20 3.72 -28.44
C PRO A 265 -4.85 3.11 -28.02
N ASP A 266 -3.93 3.94 -27.52
CA ASP A 266 -2.64 3.46 -27.02
C ASP A 266 -2.72 2.80 -25.64
N LEU A 267 -3.84 2.89 -24.94
CA LEU A 267 -4.04 2.29 -23.62
C LEU A 267 -4.94 1.05 -23.71
N PRO A 268 -4.85 0.12 -22.75
CA PRO A 268 -5.85 -0.93 -22.62
C PRO A 268 -7.21 -0.34 -22.20
N ALA A 269 -8.29 -1.02 -22.59
CA ALA A 269 -9.64 -0.67 -22.14
C ALA A 269 -9.78 -0.89 -20.63
N ASP A 270 -9.21 -1.97 -20.10
CA ASP A 270 -9.16 -2.25 -18.67
C ASP A 270 -7.97 -1.54 -17.98
N LEU A 271 -7.85 -0.23 -18.19
CA LEU A 271 -6.72 0.58 -17.72
C LEU A 271 -6.54 0.53 -16.20
N PHE A 272 -7.64 0.60 -15.44
CA PHE A 272 -7.58 0.59 -13.98
C PHE A 272 -7.11 -0.76 -13.47
N THR A 273 -7.66 -1.85 -14.00
CA THR A 273 -7.26 -3.23 -13.73
C THR A 273 -5.80 -3.45 -14.11
N SER A 274 -5.38 -3.00 -15.29
CA SER A 274 -3.99 -3.07 -15.76
C SER A 274 -3.02 -2.36 -14.81
N CYS A 275 -3.41 -1.21 -14.23
CA CYS A 275 -2.66 -0.54 -13.16
C CYS A 275 -2.60 -1.39 -11.89
N LEU A 276 -3.73 -1.92 -11.43
CA LEU A 276 -3.81 -2.69 -10.20
C LEU A 276 -3.09 -4.04 -10.25
N THR A 277 -3.06 -4.71 -11.40
CA THR A 277 -2.61 -6.10 -11.50
C THR A 277 -1.28 -6.23 -12.26
N THR A 278 -0.94 -5.27 -13.13
CA THR A 278 0.29 -5.27 -13.95
C THR A 278 0.97 -3.89 -14.00
N PRO A 279 1.26 -3.27 -12.83
CA PRO A 279 1.68 -1.87 -12.71
C PRO A 279 2.92 -1.53 -13.54
N ILE A 280 3.93 -2.39 -13.55
CA ILE A 280 5.17 -2.13 -14.30
C ILE A 280 4.91 -2.07 -15.80
N LYS A 281 4.12 -3.00 -16.34
CA LYS A 281 3.83 -3.05 -17.78
C LYS A 281 3.07 -1.81 -18.25
N ILE A 282 2.03 -1.39 -17.51
CA ILE A 282 1.27 -0.19 -17.88
C ILE A 282 2.05 1.10 -17.63
N SER A 283 2.83 1.17 -16.55
CA SER A 283 3.65 2.35 -16.23
C SER A 283 4.68 2.63 -17.33
N LEU A 284 5.40 1.60 -17.79
CA LEU A 284 6.37 1.75 -18.89
C LEU A 284 5.70 2.10 -20.22
N ARG A 285 4.54 1.48 -20.52
CA ARG A 285 3.76 1.79 -21.73
C ARG A 285 3.28 3.24 -21.73
N TRP A 286 2.75 3.71 -20.60
CA TRP A 286 2.30 5.09 -20.42
C TRP A 286 3.47 6.08 -20.50
N PHE A 287 4.59 5.79 -19.84
CA PHE A 287 5.80 6.62 -19.86
C PHE A 287 6.33 6.87 -21.27
N ILE A 288 6.42 5.81 -22.10
CA ILE A 288 6.84 5.91 -23.51
C ILE A 288 5.89 6.79 -24.32
N LYS A 289 4.59 6.77 -24.00
CA LYS A 289 3.56 7.53 -24.72
C LYS A 289 3.44 8.98 -24.28
N GLN A 290 3.74 9.30 -23.02
CA GLN A 290 3.75 10.68 -22.54
C GLN A 290 4.96 11.49 -23.02
N SER A 291 6.08 10.82 -23.28
CA SER A 291 7.37 11.45 -23.60
C SER A 291 7.40 12.06 -25.01
N ALA A 292 6.69 13.17 -25.20
CA ALA A 292 6.81 14.04 -26.37
C ALA A 292 8.17 14.79 -26.45
N GLY A 293 9.05 14.64 -25.43
CA GLY A 293 10.41 15.19 -25.39
C GLY A 293 11.45 14.10 -25.08
N LYS A 294 11.92 13.39 -26.10
CA LYS A 294 12.82 12.24 -25.97
C LYS A 294 14.22 12.64 -25.46
N LEU A 295 14.58 12.26 -24.24
CA LEU A 295 16.00 12.08 -23.85
C LEU A 295 16.54 10.70 -24.26
N VAL A 296 15.65 9.73 -24.51
CA VAL A 296 15.98 8.38 -25.00
C VAL A 296 15.35 8.16 -26.39
N PRO A 297 16.05 8.43 -27.50
CA PRO A 297 15.43 8.46 -28.83
C PRO A 297 14.95 7.12 -29.43
N ALA A 298 15.09 5.97 -28.76
CA ALA A 298 15.09 4.67 -29.45
C ALA A 298 14.18 3.55 -28.86
N VAL A 299 13.32 3.83 -27.87
CA VAL A 299 12.47 2.77 -27.28
C VAL A 299 11.06 2.80 -27.86
N ASN A 300 10.64 1.70 -28.51
CA ASN A 300 9.28 1.48 -28.99
C ASN A 300 8.50 0.54 -28.05
N LEU A 301 7.17 0.45 -28.24
CA LEU A 301 6.32 -0.41 -27.41
C LEU A 301 6.65 -1.90 -27.53
N GLU A 302 7.19 -2.36 -28.67
CA GLU A 302 7.54 -3.76 -28.91
C GLU A 302 8.72 -4.22 -28.05
N LEU A 303 9.62 -3.30 -27.69
CA LEU A 303 10.76 -3.60 -26.82
C LEU A 303 10.32 -3.83 -25.36
N LEU A 304 9.15 -3.36 -24.93
CA LEU A 304 8.68 -3.53 -23.56
C LEU A 304 8.45 -5.00 -23.18
N ASP A 305 7.93 -5.80 -24.11
CA ASP A 305 7.73 -7.24 -23.88
C ASP A 305 9.06 -8.03 -23.90
N LYS A 306 10.17 -7.38 -24.28
CA LYS A 306 11.52 -7.96 -24.34
C LYS A 306 12.42 -7.52 -23.19
N ILE A 307 11.90 -6.79 -22.19
CA ILE A 307 12.69 -6.39 -21.02
C ILE A 307 13.20 -7.65 -20.31
N PRO A 308 14.53 -7.80 -20.12
CA PRO A 308 15.10 -9.02 -19.57
C PRO A 308 14.79 -9.16 -18.09
N GLY A 309 14.53 -10.40 -17.68
CA GLY A 309 14.41 -10.78 -16.28
C GLY A 309 13.04 -11.23 -15.84
N GLN A 310 12.87 -11.30 -14.52
CA GLN A 310 11.65 -11.74 -13.85
C GLN A 310 11.32 -10.75 -12.74
N LEU A 311 10.03 -10.48 -12.52
CA LEU A 311 9.56 -9.52 -11.49
C LEU A 311 10.05 -9.85 -10.07
N THR A 312 10.32 -11.12 -9.79
CA THR A 312 10.78 -11.61 -8.47
C THR A 312 12.30 -11.54 -8.30
N ASP A 313 13.07 -11.44 -9.39
CA ASP A 313 14.53 -11.40 -9.34
C ASP A 313 15.06 -9.96 -9.46
N ARG A 314 15.36 -9.39 -8.29
CA ARG A 314 15.89 -8.02 -8.13
C ARG A 314 17.24 -7.77 -8.81
N ARG A 315 17.95 -8.83 -9.24
CA ARG A 315 19.21 -8.69 -9.98
C ARG A 315 18.99 -8.44 -11.46
N THR A 316 17.77 -8.66 -11.94
CA THR A 316 17.39 -8.43 -13.33
C THR A 316 16.77 -7.04 -13.51
N MET A 317 16.83 -6.51 -14.73
CA MET A 317 16.25 -5.20 -15.07
C MET A 317 14.76 -5.11 -14.68
N LEU A 318 13.96 -6.12 -15.05
CA LEU A 318 12.53 -6.14 -14.73
C LEU A 318 12.27 -6.24 -13.22
N GLY A 319 13.02 -7.07 -12.49
CA GLY A 319 12.83 -7.23 -11.05
C GLY A 319 13.34 -6.04 -10.24
N GLU A 320 14.39 -5.34 -10.70
CA GLU A 320 14.86 -4.11 -10.08
C GLU A 320 13.83 -2.98 -10.23
N LEU A 321 13.25 -2.78 -11.43
CA LEU A 321 12.16 -1.83 -11.64
C LEU A 321 10.96 -2.11 -10.73
N ASN A 322 10.55 -3.38 -10.62
CA ASN A 322 9.46 -3.79 -9.74
C ASN A 322 9.75 -3.48 -8.26
N TRP A 323 11.01 -3.62 -7.85
CA TRP A 323 11.43 -3.34 -6.50
C TRP A 323 11.50 -1.83 -6.20
N ILE A 324 12.03 -1.03 -7.12
CA ILE A 324 12.02 0.44 -7.04
C ILE A 324 10.58 0.95 -6.97
N PHE A 325 9.69 0.45 -7.84
CA PHE A 325 8.27 0.80 -7.83
C PHE A 325 7.61 0.50 -6.49
N THR A 326 7.90 -0.67 -5.91
CA THR A 326 7.40 -1.06 -4.58
C THR A 326 7.90 -0.11 -3.50
N ALA A 327 9.19 0.27 -3.53
CA ALA A 327 9.75 1.22 -2.57
C ALA A 327 9.12 2.60 -2.68
N ILE A 328 8.97 3.12 -3.90
CA ILE A 328 8.39 4.44 -4.15
C ILE A 328 6.92 4.50 -3.71
N THR A 329 6.10 3.53 -4.11
CA THR A 329 4.68 3.51 -3.77
C THR A 329 4.43 3.33 -2.27
N ASP A 330 5.24 2.51 -1.58
CA ASP A 330 5.16 2.36 -0.13
C ASP A 330 5.60 3.65 0.60
N THR A 331 6.61 4.34 0.08
CA THR A 331 7.06 5.65 0.58
C THR A 331 6.00 6.73 0.39
N ILE A 332 5.38 6.82 -0.79
CA ILE A 332 4.30 7.78 -1.03
C ILE A 332 3.16 7.56 -0.04
N ALA A 333 2.73 6.31 0.14
CA ALA A 333 1.68 5.96 1.08
C ALA A 333 2.03 6.33 2.52
N TRP A 334 3.25 6.02 2.97
CA TRP A 334 3.69 6.32 4.33
C TRP A 334 3.74 7.83 4.65
N ASN A 335 4.09 8.64 3.66
CA ASN A 335 4.19 10.09 3.83
C ASN A 335 2.86 10.81 3.62
N THR A 336 1.89 10.17 2.95
CA THR A 336 0.59 10.78 2.63
C THR A 336 -0.51 10.35 3.61
N LEU A 337 -0.46 9.12 4.12
CA LEU A 337 -1.57 8.53 4.88
C LEU A 337 -1.42 8.70 6.41
N PRO A 338 -2.54 8.86 7.14
CA PRO A 338 -2.56 8.64 8.58
C PRO A 338 -2.04 7.25 8.95
N ARG A 339 -1.37 7.14 10.10
CA ARG A 339 -0.67 5.91 10.52
C ARG A 339 -1.59 4.69 10.59
N ASP A 340 -2.79 4.84 11.14
CA ASP A 340 -3.76 3.74 11.26
C ASP A 340 -4.26 3.25 9.90
N LEU A 341 -4.51 4.19 8.98
CA LEU A 341 -4.94 3.85 7.63
C LEU A 341 -3.83 3.16 6.84
N PHE A 342 -2.58 3.62 7.01
CA PHE A 342 -1.41 2.96 6.43
C PHE A 342 -1.26 1.53 6.96
N GLN A 343 -1.38 1.29 8.27
CA GLN A 343 -1.31 -0.07 8.82
C GLN A 343 -2.40 -0.97 8.23
N ARG A 344 -3.64 -0.48 8.19
CA ARG A 344 -4.79 -1.23 7.68
C ARG A 344 -4.62 -1.62 6.21
N LEU A 345 -4.15 -0.70 5.37
CA LEU A 345 -4.14 -0.90 3.91
C LEU A 345 -2.82 -1.45 3.37
N PHE A 346 -1.67 -1.08 3.95
CA PHE A 346 -0.33 -1.39 3.43
C PHE A 346 0.42 -2.44 4.24
N ARG A 347 -0.09 -2.86 5.42
CA ARG A 347 0.55 -3.87 6.27
C ARG A 347 -0.33 -5.06 6.61
N GLN A 348 -1.66 -4.88 6.70
CA GLN A 348 -2.57 -5.91 7.21
C GLN A 348 -2.66 -7.19 6.35
N ASP A 349 -2.81 -7.03 5.03
CA ASP A 349 -3.02 -8.10 4.05
C ASP A 349 -2.13 -7.83 2.83
N LEU A 350 -1.35 -8.84 2.41
CA LEU A 350 -0.41 -8.73 1.29
C LEU A 350 -1.08 -8.36 -0.05
N LEU A 351 -2.28 -8.89 -0.31
CA LEU A 351 -2.98 -8.59 -1.55
C LEU A 351 -3.53 -7.17 -1.53
N VAL A 352 -4.15 -6.76 -0.42
CA VAL A 352 -4.66 -5.40 -0.22
C VAL A 352 -3.53 -4.37 -0.33
N ALA A 353 -2.40 -4.62 0.34
CA ALA A 353 -1.21 -3.77 0.25
C ALA A 353 -0.69 -3.65 -1.18
N SER A 354 -0.76 -4.74 -1.95
CA SER A 354 -0.36 -4.71 -3.37
C SER A 354 -1.33 -3.90 -4.22
N LEU A 355 -2.64 -4.09 -4.03
CA LEU A 355 -3.65 -3.33 -4.76
C LEU A 355 -3.57 -1.84 -4.45
N PHE A 356 -3.37 -1.44 -3.18
CA PHE A 356 -3.27 -0.03 -2.84
C PHE A 356 -1.97 0.63 -3.29
N ARG A 357 -0.83 -0.05 -3.25
CA ARG A 357 0.41 0.44 -3.90
C ARG A 357 0.18 0.71 -5.38
N ASN A 358 -0.49 -0.23 -6.04
CA ASN A 358 -0.77 -0.15 -7.47
C ASN A 358 -1.90 0.85 -7.79
N PHE A 359 -2.81 1.11 -6.85
CA PHE A 359 -3.85 2.14 -6.95
C PHE A 359 -3.25 3.54 -6.99
N LEU A 360 -2.14 3.81 -6.30
CA LEU A 360 -1.45 5.10 -6.41
C LEU A 360 -0.95 5.37 -7.85
N LEU A 361 -0.51 4.31 -8.55
CA LEU A 361 -0.17 4.42 -9.96
C LEU A 361 -1.42 4.65 -10.82
N ALA A 362 -2.53 3.95 -10.53
CA ALA A 362 -3.79 4.17 -11.21
C ALA A 362 -4.27 5.62 -11.07
N GLU A 363 -4.22 6.18 -9.85
CA GLU A 363 -4.54 7.58 -9.60
C GLU A 363 -3.69 8.52 -10.46
N ARG A 364 -2.37 8.26 -10.55
CA ARG A 364 -1.46 9.07 -11.35
C ARG A 364 -1.74 8.99 -12.85
N ILE A 365 -1.87 7.78 -13.40
CA ILE A 365 -2.06 7.56 -14.84
C ILE A 365 -3.43 8.06 -15.28
N MET A 366 -4.50 7.64 -14.60
CA MET A 366 -5.87 7.87 -15.07
C MET A 366 -6.25 9.35 -15.01
N ARG A 367 -5.70 10.12 -14.06
CA ARG A 367 -5.90 11.57 -13.99
C ARG A 367 -5.37 12.32 -15.20
N THR A 368 -4.40 11.76 -15.94
CA THR A 368 -3.94 12.36 -17.21
C THR A 368 -4.91 12.17 -18.37
N TYR A 369 -5.97 11.39 -18.14
CA TYR A 369 -7.05 11.11 -19.10
C TYR A 369 -8.42 11.44 -18.51
N ASP A 370 -8.50 12.51 -17.69
CA ASP A 370 -9.74 13.03 -17.09
C ASP A 370 -10.58 12.00 -16.34
N CYS A 371 -9.89 11.05 -15.69
CA CYS A 371 -10.50 9.96 -14.96
C CYS A 371 -9.88 9.87 -13.57
N SER A 372 -10.72 9.88 -12.53
CA SER A 372 -10.33 9.99 -11.13
C SER A 372 -10.70 8.70 -10.38
N PRO A 373 -9.77 7.73 -10.24
CA PRO A 373 -10.02 6.55 -9.44
C PRO A 373 -10.34 6.92 -8.00
N ILE A 374 -11.28 6.21 -7.39
CA ILE A 374 -11.67 6.44 -6.00
C ILE A 374 -11.53 5.15 -5.19
N SER A 375 -11.26 5.31 -3.89
CA SER A 375 -11.19 4.20 -2.94
C SER A 375 -12.09 4.44 -1.73
N TYR A 376 -12.50 3.37 -1.08
CA TYR A 376 -13.08 3.39 0.24
C TYR A 376 -12.30 2.40 1.14
N PRO A 377 -11.67 2.85 2.25
CA PRO A 377 -11.54 4.25 2.69
C PRO A 377 -10.86 5.17 1.67
N ALA A 378 -11.23 6.45 1.66
CA ALA A 378 -10.67 7.43 0.75
C ALA A 378 -9.21 7.74 1.10
N LEU A 379 -8.35 7.81 0.08
CA LEU A 379 -6.97 8.26 0.22
C LEU A 379 -6.86 9.77 -0.10
N PRO A 380 -5.97 10.52 0.57
CA PRO A 380 -5.58 11.84 0.11
C PRO A 380 -4.88 11.75 -1.26
N PRO A 381 -4.99 12.79 -2.10
CA PRO A 381 -4.28 12.90 -3.37
C PRO A 381 -2.78 12.59 -3.30
N ALA A 382 -2.31 11.63 -4.10
CA ALA A 382 -0.90 11.22 -4.12
C ALA A 382 -0.24 11.34 -5.52
N TYR A 383 -1.00 11.74 -6.54
CA TYR A 383 -0.56 11.77 -7.94
C TYR A 383 0.55 12.78 -8.27
N HIS A 384 0.69 13.86 -7.48
CA HIS A 384 1.76 14.86 -7.62
C HIS A 384 2.90 14.70 -6.60
N HIS A 385 2.95 13.59 -5.86
CA HIS A 385 3.98 13.40 -4.84
C HIS A 385 5.39 13.40 -5.49
N PRO A 386 6.39 14.13 -4.94
CA PRO A 386 7.73 14.27 -5.55
C PRO A 386 8.46 12.95 -5.85
N MET A 387 8.19 11.90 -5.07
CA MET A 387 8.74 10.55 -5.33
C MET A 387 8.36 9.96 -6.69
N TRP A 388 7.32 10.46 -7.36
CA TRP A 388 7.03 10.09 -8.73
C TRP A 388 8.11 10.59 -9.72
N ASN A 389 8.78 11.70 -9.43
CA ASN A 389 9.91 12.17 -10.24
C ASN A 389 11.10 11.20 -10.13
N ALA A 390 11.31 10.60 -8.95
CA ALA A 390 12.32 9.56 -8.77
C ALA A 390 11.96 8.27 -9.54
N TRP A 391 10.67 7.94 -9.63
CA TRP A 391 10.20 6.84 -10.47
C TRP A 391 10.46 7.11 -11.95
N ASP A 392 10.10 8.30 -12.43
CA ASP A 392 10.30 8.68 -13.83
C ASP A 392 11.77 8.65 -14.22
N LEU A 393 12.65 9.20 -13.38
CA LEU A 393 14.10 9.14 -13.60
C LEU A 393 14.62 7.70 -13.61
N ALA A 394 14.15 6.85 -12.67
CA ALA A 394 14.56 5.45 -12.63
C ALA A 394 14.11 4.69 -13.88
N VAL A 395 12.90 4.95 -14.37
CA VAL A 395 12.38 4.37 -15.62
C VAL A 395 13.19 4.86 -16.82
N ASP A 396 13.45 6.16 -16.91
CA ASP A 396 14.20 6.76 -18.03
C ASP A 396 15.60 6.17 -18.15
N LEU A 397 16.35 6.14 -17.04
CA LEU A 397 17.69 5.54 -16.98
C LEU A 397 17.69 4.04 -17.24
N CYS A 398 16.62 3.34 -16.85
CA CYS A 398 16.48 1.92 -17.12
C CYS A 398 16.23 1.67 -18.62
N LEU A 399 15.27 2.38 -19.21
CA LEU A 399 14.91 2.25 -20.63
C LEU A 399 16.04 2.70 -21.57
N ALA A 400 16.87 3.67 -21.17
CA ALA A 400 18.06 4.07 -21.91
C ALA A 400 19.05 2.91 -22.16
N GLN A 401 19.06 1.89 -21.29
CA GLN A 401 19.92 0.72 -21.42
C GLN A 401 19.31 -0.39 -22.29
N LEU A 402 18.01 -0.33 -22.58
CA LEU A 402 17.26 -1.45 -23.16
C LEU A 402 17.76 -1.85 -24.55
N HIS A 403 18.01 -0.86 -25.42
CA HIS A 403 18.47 -1.12 -26.78
C HIS A 403 19.87 -1.78 -26.82
N PRO A 404 20.91 -1.25 -26.14
CA PRO A 404 22.20 -1.93 -26.03
C PRO A 404 22.12 -3.33 -25.41
N ILE A 405 21.26 -3.55 -24.41
CA ILE A 405 21.13 -4.87 -23.76
C ILE A 405 20.56 -5.91 -24.74
N ILE A 406 19.52 -5.54 -25.51
CA ILE A 406 18.85 -6.48 -26.43
C ILE A 406 19.68 -6.71 -27.70
N ASN A 407 20.24 -5.65 -28.29
CA ASN A 407 20.85 -5.73 -29.62
C ASN A 407 22.37 -5.94 -29.57
N GLU A 408 23.03 -5.52 -28.50
CA GLU A 408 24.51 -5.56 -28.37
C GLU A 408 24.97 -6.47 -27.23
N ASN A 409 24.05 -7.20 -26.57
CA ASN A 409 24.32 -8.03 -25.39
C ASN A 409 25.06 -7.27 -24.27
N ALA A 410 24.80 -5.97 -24.12
CA ALA A 410 25.40 -5.17 -23.07
C ALA A 410 24.98 -5.67 -21.68
N GLN A 411 25.89 -5.58 -20.70
CA GLN A 411 25.58 -5.92 -19.31
C GLN A 411 24.67 -4.85 -18.68
N TYR A 412 23.62 -5.29 -18.00
CA TYR A 412 22.74 -4.40 -17.24
C TYR A 412 23.50 -3.68 -16.12
N LYS A 413 23.38 -2.36 -16.06
CA LYS A 413 23.89 -1.53 -14.97
C LYS A 413 22.76 -1.18 -14.02
N HIS A 414 22.92 -1.61 -12.76
CA HIS A 414 21.96 -1.36 -11.69
C HIS A 414 21.73 0.13 -11.43
N SER A 415 20.48 0.47 -11.12
CA SER A 415 20.07 1.82 -10.77
C SER A 415 20.75 2.31 -9.48
N GLN A 416 21.08 3.60 -9.42
CA GLN A 416 21.62 4.25 -8.22
C GLN A 416 20.53 4.65 -7.20
N PHE A 417 19.25 4.45 -7.54
CA PHE A 417 18.10 4.87 -6.73
C PHE A 417 18.27 4.57 -5.23
N PHE A 418 18.55 3.32 -4.85
CA PHE A 418 18.68 2.97 -3.44
C PHE A 418 19.87 3.65 -2.75
N SER A 419 20.99 3.82 -3.45
CA SER A 419 22.17 4.50 -2.93
C SER A 419 21.89 5.98 -2.67
N GLU A 420 21.23 6.65 -3.63
CA GLU A 420 20.83 8.05 -3.54
C GLU A 420 19.83 8.28 -2.40
N GLN A 421 18.87 7.39 -2.22
CA GLN A 421 17.89 7.49 -1.13
C GLN A 421 18.49 7.22 0.25
N LEU A 422 19.47 6.32 0.37
CA LEU A 422 20.25 6.18 1.61
C LEU A 422 21.07 7.45 1.90
N THR A 423 21.64 8.09 0.88
CA THR A 423 22.36 9.37 1.04
C THR A 423 21.42 10.48 1.49
N ALA A 424 20.22 10.58 0.92
CA ALA A 424 19.22 11.55 1.38
C ALA A 424 18.82 11.33 2.86
N PHE A 425 18.64 10.07 3.26
CA PHE A 425 18.36 9.71 4.66
C PHE A 425 19.52 10.09 5.59
N GLU A 426 20.75 9.86 5.16
CA GLU A 426 21.96 10.23 5.89
C GLU A 426 22.11 11.75 6.06
N VAL A 427 21.82 12.53 5.02
CA VAL A 427 21.79 14.00 5.10
C VAL A 427 20.74 14.47 6.11
N TRP A 428 19.55 13.86 6.10
CA TRP A 428 18.52 14.16 7.10
C TRP A 428 19.00 13.89 8.54
N LEU A 429 19.73 12.80 8.78
CA LEU A 429 20.33 12.50 10.09
C LEU A 429 21.38 13.54 10.53
N GLN A 430 22.15 14.09 9.59
CA GLN A 430 23.21 15.05 9.88
C GLN A 430 22.70 16.46 10.20
N LEU A 431 21.60 16.89 9.58
CA LEU A 431 21.07 18.26 9.70
C LEU A 431 20.29 18.54 11.01
N GLY A 432 20.29 17.60 11.95
CA GLY A 432 19.59 17.70 13.22
C GLY A 432 18.16 17.17 13.10
N ALA A 433 18.00 15.88 13.41
CA ALA A 433 16.71 15.23 13.44
C ALA A 433 15.78 15.89 14.46
N ARG A 434 14.54 16.18 14.05
CA ARG A 434 13.51 16.70 14.94
C ARG A 434 12.29 15.78 14.95
N PRO A 435 11.63 15.56 16.10
CA PRO A 435 10.45 14.69 16.18
C PRO A 435 9.27 15.14 15.30
N ASP A 436 9.18 16.42 14.94
CA ASP A 436 8.11 16.98 14.09
C ASP A 436 8.33 16.76 12.59
N ARG A 437 9.55 16.40 12.17
CA ARG A 437 9.91 16.23 10.76
C ARG A 437 10.45 14.84 10.49
N HIS A 438 9.54 13.90 10.24
CA HIS A 438 9.92 12.51 9.98
C HIS A 438 10.69 12.35 8.65
N PRO A 439 11.66 11.41 8.58
CA PRO A 439 12.39 11.14 7.36
C PRO A 439 11.53 10.41 6.33
N GLU A 440 11.36 11.03 5.16
CA GLU A 440 10.56 10.47 4.06
C GLU A 440 11.08 9.12 3.58
N GLN A 441 12.40 8.89 3.64
CA GLN A 441 13.09 7.72 3.11
C GLN A 441 12.97 6.47 4.01
N LEU A 442 12.35 6.57 5.20
CA LEU A 442 12.32 5.47 6.16
C LEU A 442 11.72 4.15 5.59
N PRO A 443 10.63 4.15 4.78
CA PRO A 443 10.16 2.94 4.11
C PRO A 443 11.13 2.41 3.05
N ILE A 444 11.93 3.27 2.41
CA ILE A 444 12.98 2.87 1.47
C ILE A 444 14.09 2.14 2.22
N VAL A 445 14.52 2.65 3.38
CA VAL A 445 15.50 1.96 4.24
C VAL A 445 15.05 0.53 4.53
N LEU A 446 13.77 0.33 4.85
CA LEU A 446 13.18 -1.01 5.04
C LEU A 446 13.30 -1.88 3.79
N GLN A 447 12.99 -1.35 2.60
CA GLN A 447 13.15 -2.10 1.35
C GLN A 447 14.62 -2.47 1.10
N VAL A 448 15.56 -1.59 1.42
CA VAL A 448 17.00 -1.79 1.23
C VAL A 448 17.57 -2.87 2.16
N LEU A 449 17.00 -3.10 3.34
CA LEU A 449 17.40 -4.23 4.22
C LEU A 449 17.31 -5.59 3.51
N LEU A 450 16.43 -5.69 2.51
CA LEU A 450 16.28 -6.88 1.70
C LEU A 450 17.37 -7.04 0.62
N SER A 451 18.09 -5.96 0.29
CA SER A 451 19.32 -6.01 -0.52
C SER A 451 20.42 -6.72 0.23
N GLN A 452 21.32 -7.42 -0.45
CA GLN A 452 22.61 -7.83 0.15
C GLN A 452 23.65 -6.71 0.02
N VAL A 453 23.69 -6.02 -1.12
CA VAL A 453 24.72 -5.02 -1.48
C VAL A 453 24.72 -3.83 -0.54
N HIS A 454 23.54 -3.29 -0.21
CA HIS A 454 23.40 -2.06 0.59
C HIS A 454 23.01 -2.33 2.05
N ARG A 455 22.97 -3.61 2.47
CA ARG A 455 22.42 -4.00 3.78
C ARG A 455 23.17 -3.38 4.94
N SER A 456 24.50 -3.44 4.90
CA SER A 456 25.35 -2.95 5.98
C SER A 456 25.16 -1.45 6.18
N ARG A 457 25.20 -0.66 5.09
CA ARG A 457 24.94 0.78 5.13
C ARG A 457 23.52 1.10 5.63
N ALA A 458 22.50 0.38 5.18
CA ALA A 458 21.13 0.59 5.64
C ALA A 458 20.93 0.28 7.13
N LEU A 459 21.56 -0.78 7.64
CA LEU A 459 21.52 -1.12 9.07
C LEU A 459 22.29 -0.10 9.93
N ASP A 460 23.42 0.41 9.45
CA ASP A 460 24.16 1.48 10.12
C ASP A 460 23.31 2.74 10.27
N LEU A 461 22.73 3.22 9.16
CA LEU A 461 21.86 4.38 9.16
C LEU A 461 20.59 4.16 10.00
N LEU A 462 20.01 2.96 9.96
CA LEU A 462 18.89 2.61 10.84
C LEU A 462 19.29 2.64 12.31
N GLY A 463 20.46 2.11 12.68
CA GLY A 463 21.00 2.21 14.03
C GLY A 463 21.12 3.66 14.49
N ARG A 464 21.77 4.51 13.69
CA ARG A 464 21.90 5.96 13.95
C ARG A 464 20.54 6.65 14.11
N PHE A 465 19.54 6.25 13.32
CA PHE A 465 18.18 6.77 13.47
C PHE A 465 17.52 6.34 14.78
N LEU A 466 17.61 5.06 15.15
CA LEU A 466 17.03 4.55 16.40
C LEU A 466 17.74 5.12 17.65
N ASP A 467 18.99 5.57 17.50
CA ASP A 467 19.74 6.23 18.56
C ASP A 467 19.19 7.63 18.94
N LEU A 468 18.37 8.24 18.07
CA LEU A 468 17.72 9.53 18.34
C LEU A 468 16.68 9.48 19.47
N GLY A 469 16.31 8.29 19.94
CA GLY A 469 15.45 8.09 21.10
C GLY A 469 14.16 7.30 20.83
N PRO A 470 13.28 7.16 21.85
CA PRO A 470 12.11 6.28 21.77
C PRO A 470 11.15 6.58 20.62
N TRP A 471 10.95 7.86 20.28
CA TRP A 471 10.07 8.28 19.19
C TRP A 471 10.52 7.70 17.83
N ALA A 472 11.83 7.63 17.57
CA ALA A 472 12.40 7.09 16.35
C ALA A 472 12.20 5.57 16.29
N VAL A 473 12.35 4.88 17.43
CA VAL A 473 12.04 3.45 17.55
C VAL A 473 10.57 3.17 17.26
N HIS A 474 9.64 3.94 17.85
CA HIS A 474 8.21 3.81 17.57
C HIS A 474 7.89 4.05 16.09
N LEU A 475 8.52 5.05 15.47
CA LEU A 475 8.31 5.35 14.06
C LEU A 475 8.79 4.22 13.16
N ALA A 476 9.99 3.67 13.42
CA ALA A 476 10.53 2.55 12.66
C ALA A 476 9.66 1.30 12.80
N LEU A 477 9.22 0.98 14.02
CA LEU A 477 8.32 -0.15 14.29
C LEU A 477 6.98 0.02 13.55
N SER A 478 6.46 1.25 13.51
CA SER A 478 5.25 1.59 12.75
C SER A 478 5.45 1.44 11.24
N VAL A 479 6.62 1.74 10.68
CA VAL A 479 6.90 1.41 9.26
C VAL A 479 6.88 -0.10 9.00
N GLY A 480 7.15 -0.90 10.03
CA GLY A 480 7.15 -2.36 9.97
C GLY A 480 8.54 -2.97 9.84
N ILE A 481 9.58 -2.36 10.43
CA ILE A 481 10.96 -2.89 10.36
C ILE A 481 11.14 -4.24 11.07
N PHE A 482 10.31 -4.52 12.08
CA PHE A 482 10.50 -5.63 13.02
C PHE A 482 10.69 -7.00 12.34
N PRO A 483 9.79 -7.48 11.45
CA PRO A 483 9.95 -8.79 10.81
C PRO A 483 11.23 -8.90 9.97
N TYR A 484 11.74 -7.78 9.43
CA TYR A 484 12.96 -7.77 8.62
C TYR A 484 14.20 -7.91 9.49
N VAL A 485 14.30 -7.12 10.56
CA VAL A 485 15.42 -7.19 11.50
C VAL A 485 15.43 -8.53 12.26
N LEU A 486 14.26 -9.08 12.59
CA LEU A 486 14.11 -10.42 13.15
C LEU A 486 14.64 -11.50 12.21
N LYS A 487 14.27 -11.45 10.94
CA LYS A 487 14.79 -12.40 9.94
C LYS A 487 16.30 -12.31 9.77
N LEU A 488 16.89 -11.12 9.90
CA LEU A 488 18.34 -10.93 9.78
C LEU A 488 19.14 -11.55 10.92
N LEU A 489 18.53 -11.88 12.07
CA LEU A 489 19.20 -12.66 13.13
C LEU A 489 19.61 -14.06 12.67
N GLN A 490 18.94 -14.61 11.64
CA GLN A 490 19.29 -15.90 11.05
C GLN A 490 20.49 -15.82 10.09
N SER A 491 21.00 -14.61 9.82
CA SER A 491 22.14 -14.40 8.93
C SER A 491 23.45 -14.86 9.57
N SER A 492 24.30 -15.57 8.82
CA SER A 492 25.63 -15.98 9.25
C SER A 492 26.71 -14.89 9.09
N ALA A 493 26.40 -13.80 8.39
CA ALA A 493 27.29 -12.67 8.12
C ALA A 493 27.76 -11.99 9.42
N ARG A 494 29.07 -12.02 9.68
CA ARG A 494 29.66 -11.54 10.95
C ARG A 494 29.64 -10.02 11.05
N GLU A 495 29.80 -9.34 9.93
CA GLU A 495 29.77 -7.88 9.80
C GLU A 495 28.44 -7.25 10.22
N LEU A 496 27.34 -8.01 10.18
CA LEU A 496 26.01 -7.50 10.58
C LEU A 496 25.78 -7.56 12.08
N ARG A 497 26.51 -8.41 12.82
CA ARG A 497 26.29 -8.66 14.24
C ARG A 497 26.33 -7.39 15.11
N PRO A 498 27.35 -6.51 15.03
CA PRO A 498 27.38 -5.31 15.88
C PRO A 498 26.18 -4.39 15.60
N LEU A 499 25.81 -4.23 14.33
CA LEU A 499 24.66 -3.42 13.93
C LEU A 499 23.34 -4.00 14.45
N LEU A 500 23.15 -5.32 14.31
CA LEU A 500 21.94 -6.00 14.78
C LEU A 500 21.82 -5.97 16.30
N VAL A 501 22.92 -6.17 17.03
CA VAL A 501 22.93 -6.06 18.51
C VAL A 501 22.51 -4.66 18.94
N PHE A 502 23.06 -3.62 18.31
CA PHE A 502 22.71 -2.25 18.62
C PHE A 502 21.24 -1.94 18.34
N ILE A 503 20.72 -2.31 17.16
CA ILE A 503 19.32 -2.13 16.78
C ILE A 503 18.39 -2.83 17.79
N TRP A 504 18.68 -4.10 18.12
CA TRP A 504 17.86 -4.85 19.08
C TRP A 504 17.90 -4.26 20.48
N ALA A 505 19.05 -3.78 20.94
CA ALA A 505 19.14 -3.08 22.22
C ALA A 505 18.22 -1.85 22.26
N LYS A 506 18.19 -1.05 21.19
CA LYS A 506 17.29 0.11 21.08
C LYS A 506 15.81 -0.29 21.04
N VAL A 507 15.46 -1.33 20.28
CA VAL A 507 14.07 -1.82 20.21
C VAL A 507 13.59 -2.34 21.56
N LEU A 508 14.40 -3.17 22.24
CA LEU A 508 14.05 -3.77 23.53
C LEU A 508 14.01 -2.76 24.68
N ALA A 509 14.81 -1.69 24.60
CA ALA A 509 14.76 -0.61 25.58
C ALA A 509 13.40 0.12 25.58
N VAL A 510 12.72 0.19 24.43
CA VAL A 510 11.45 0.92 24.26
C VAL A 510 10.22 0.02 24.39
N ASP A 511 10.22 -1.13 23.71
CA ASP A 511 9.09 -2.07 23.74
C ASP A 511 9.46 -3.30 24.57
N GLN A 512 9.32 -3.15 25.89
CA GLN A 512 9.58 -4.21 26.87
C GLN A 512 8.44 -5.25 26.94
N VAL A 513 7.36 -5.10 26.17
CA VAL A 513 6.20 -6.00 26.23
C VAL A 513 6.63 -7.40 25.76
N ARG A 514 7.02 -8.18 26.76
CA ARG A 514 7.23 -9.63 26.86
C ARG A 514 7.52 -10.31 25.54
N SER A 515 8.81 -10.56 25.31
CA SER A 515 9.41 -11.90 25.15
C SER A 515 8.46 -13.06 24.83
N THR A 516 7.57 -12.89 23.87
CA THR A 516 6.86 -13.95 23.16
C THR A 516 7.45 -13.96 21.76
N ILE A 517 8.78 -14.07 21.73
CA ILE A 517 9.53 -14.49 20.55
C ILE A 517 9.33 -16.01 20.53
N TYR A 518 8.21 -16.46 19.97
CA TYR A 518 7.97 -17.85 19.60
C TYR A 518 7.62 -17.91 18.12
#